data_AF-A0A3R7KEB9-F1
#
_entry.id   AF-A0A3R7KEB9-F1
#
_cell.length_a   1.000
_cell.length_b   1.000
_cell.length_c   1.000
_cell.angle_alpha   90.00
_cell.angle_beta   90.00
_cell.angle_gamma   90.00
#
_symmetry.space_group_name_H-M   'P 1'
#
loop_
_entity.id
_entity.type
_entity.pdbx_description
1 polymer ?
#
loop_
_entity_poly.entity_id
_entity_poly.type
_entity_poly.pdbx_seq_one_letter_code
_entity_poly.pdbx_strand_id
1 'polypeptide(L)'
;MQASINIDLISGDGERVGGSIFSLSYLFFSEERYCCSEEPCEDTFRTEAETEAHWFEVHGESTLPETGVGAEAYAHSYRSCYINIPIVSTDAKSDQSTQASRRVGSIHVSAYLEDLGVLTKKHALLKESMYLADAEKRAKQVESDFAEYRQQQRKVPESKLREEIAALKGSVAELEKQKMVQERACEIAETNVEKMKFQLEQMAKEVKDEKKKHEARVVDELEKLRVKYIAREEKYVLDGDRDELRAIKKQLDDLKGINFRGASGAYDTESYLVQELDRLISITRANIEHQSS
;
A
#
# COMPACT_ATOMS: atom_id res chain seq x y z
N MET A 1 -54.27 48.46 20.86
CA MET A 1 -53.00 47.73 20.68
C MET A 1 -53.33 46.36 20.09
N GLN A 2 -52.84 46.03 18.89
CA GLN A 2 -53.01 44.68 18.31
C GLN A 2 -51.85 43.81 18.79
N ALA A 3 -52.02 43.19 19.95
CA ALA A 3 -51.07 42.19 20.43
C ALA A 3 -51.46 40.82 19.84
N SER A 4 -50.50 40.12 19.24
CA SER A 4 -50.71 38.80 18.65
C SER A 4 -49.53 37.89 18.96
N ILE A 5 -49.81 36.59 19.07
CA ILE A 5 -48.81 35.55 19.32
C ILE A 5 -48.65 34.75 18.04
N ASN A 6 -47.41 34.69 17.55
CA ASN A 6 -47.05 33.84 16.43
C ASN A 6 -46.71 32.44 16.96
N ILE A 7 -47.37 31.43 16.40
CA ILE A 7 -47.16 30.02 16.73
C ILE A 7 -46.57 29.36 15.49
N ASP A 8 -45.33 28.90 15.61
CA ASP A 8 -44.60 28.28 14.52
C ASP A 8 -44.59 26.75 14.67
N LEU A 9 -44.89 26.07 13.56
CA LEU A 9 -44.76 24.63 13.43
C LEU A 9 -43.38 24.31 12.87
N ILE A 10 -42.56 23.61 13.66
CA ILE A 10 -41.17 23.26 13.31
C ILE A 10 -41.09 21.75 13.04
N SER A 11 -40.43 21.39 11.93
CA SER A 11 -40.12 20.00 11.56
C SER A 11 -39.07 19.39 12.50
N GLY A 12 -38.94 18.07 12.52
CA GLY A 12 -37.87 17.38 13.26
C GLY A 12 -36.45 17.82 12.85
N ASP A 13 -36.30 18.34 11.63
CA ASP A 13 -35.05 18.87 11.09
C ASP A 13 -34.80 20.35 11.45
N GLY A 14 -35.68 20.98 12.23
CA GLY A 14 -35.56 22.38 12.64
C GLY A 14 -36.12 23.41 11.64
N GLU A 15 -36.66 22.98 10.50
CA GLU A 15 -37.25 23.88 9.51
C GLU A 15 -38.69 24.29 9.85
N ARG A 16 -39.05 25.55 9.61
CA ARG A 16 -40.42 26.07 9.80
C ARG A 16 -41.33 25.59 8.68
N VAL A 17 -42.32 24.77 9.03
CA VAL A 17 -43.29 24.16 8.11
C VAL A 17 -44.50 25.07 7.86
N GLY A 18 -44.89 25.86 8.86
CA GLY A 18 -45.99 26.79 8.77
C GLY A 18 -46.15 27.63 10.05
N GLY A 19 -47.02 28.63 9.98
CA GLY A 19 -47.30 29.53 11.10
C GLY A 19 -48.79 29.73 11.30
N SER A 20 -49.16 30.06 12.52
CA SER A 20 -50.49 30.51 12.91
C SER A 20 -50.36 31.79 13.74
N ILE A 21 -51.36 32.67 13.65
CA ILE A 21 -51.39 33.93 14.41
C ILE A 21 -52.60 33.89 15.33
N PHE A 22 -52.34 33.89 16.64
CA PHE A 22 -53.35 34.07 17.66
C PHE A 22 -53.48 35.55 18.02
N SER A 23 -54.63 36.17 17.73
CA SER A 23 -54.89 37.54 18.15
C SER A 23 -55.34 37.57 19.60
N LEU A 24 -54.66 38.36 20.45
CA LEU A 24 -55.08 38.53 21.84
C LEU A 24 -56.43 39.25 21.96
N SER A 25 -56.90 39.90 20.89
CA SER A 25 -58.27 40.45 20.84
C SER A 25 -59.34 39.41 21.14
N TYR A 26 -59.12 38.13 20.83
CA TYR A 26 -60.08 37.07 21.16
C TYR A 26 -60.30 36.92 22.67
N LEU A 27 -59.30 37.24 23.50
CA LEU A 27 -59.43 37.27 24.96
C LEU A 27 -60.10 38.55 25.44
N PHE A 28 -59.76 39.70 24.85
CA PHE A 28 -60.37 40.98 25.25
C PHE A 28 -61.87 41.06 24.96
N PHE A 29 -62.35 40.33 23.95
CA PHE A 29 -63.77 40.27 23.60
C PHE A 29 -64.49 39.02 24.13
N SER A 30 -63.79 38.12 24.85
CA SER A 30 -64.47 36.97 25.46
C SER A 30 -65.25 37.38 26.70
N GLU A 31 -66.23 36.54 27.06
CA GLU A 31 -67.04 36.73 28.26
C GLU A 31 -66.14 36.80 29.49
N GLU A 32 -66.30 37.87 30.26
CA GLU A 32 -65.66 38.04 31.55
C GLU A 32 -66.39 37.21 32.59
N ARG A 33 -65.61 36.49 33.38
CA ARG A 33 -66.10 35.71 34.51
C ARG A 33 -65.31 36.08 35.74
N TYR A 34 -65.85 35.78 36.90
CA TYR A 34 -65.29 36.17 38.17
C TYR A 34 -65.03 34.90 38.99
N CYS A 35 -63.82 34.76 39.51
CA CYS A 35 -63.44 33.71 40.44
C CYS A 35 -63.42 34.26 41.86
N CYS A 36 -63.79 33.43 42.84
CA CYS A 36 -63.54 33.75 44.24
C CYS A 36 -62.03 33.95 44.49
N SER A 37 -61.65 34.98 45.25
CA SER A 37 -60.25 35.28 45.57
C SER A 37 -59.64 34.42 46.66
N GLU A 38 -60.46 33.67 47.42
CA GLU A 38 -59.99 32.86 48.56
C GLU A 38 -59.51 31.48 48.10
N GLU A 39 -58.25 31.13 48.36
CA GLU A 39 -57.77 29.76 48.13
C GLU A 39 -58.29 28.82 49.25
N PRO A 40 -58.87 27.65 48.94
CA PRO A 40 -58.89 26.93 47.66
C PRO A 40 -60.25 26.98 46.91
N CYS A 41 -61.02 28.06 47.01
CA CYS A 41 -62.31 28.16 46.33
C CYS A 41 -62.14 28.24 44.80
N GLU A 42 -62.73 27.29 44.07
CA GLU A 42 -62.66 27.21 42.59
C GLU A 42 -63.99 27.65 41.92
N ASP A 43 -64.92 28.23 42.67
CA ASP A 43 -66.22 28.63 42.14
C ASP A 43 -66.11 29.85 41.21
N THR A 44 -66.86 29.81 40.10
CA THR A 44 -66.85 30.85 39.06
C THR A 44 -68.25 31.40 38.81
N PHE A 45 -68.34 32.72 38.67
CA PHE A 45 -69.58 33.48 38.58
C PHE A 45 -69.60 34.37 37.34
N ARG A 46 -70.80 34.79 36.94
CA ARG A 46 -70.99 35.65 35.75
C ARG A 46 -70.85 37.13 36.08
N THR A 47 -71.10 37.48 37.34
CA THR A 47 -71.02 38.86 37.80
C THR A 47 -70.19 38.97 39.06
N GLU A 48 -69.59 40.14 39.24
CA GLU A 48 -68.83 40.49 40.43
C GLU A 48 -69.70 40.39 41.70
N ALA A 49 -70.95 40.88 41.64
CA ALA A 49 -71.89 40.84 42.76
C ALA A 49 -72.26 39.42 43.22
N GLU A 50 -72.35 38.46 42.29
CA GLU A 50 -72.55 37.04 42.63
C GLU A 50 -71.33 36.46 43.38
N THR A 51 -70.13 36.88 43.00
CA THR A 51 -68.88 36.43 43.63
C THR A 51 -68.73 37.04 45.02
N GLU A 52 -69.05 38.33 45.18
CA GLU A 52 -69.08 39.00 46.48
C GLU A 52 -70.10 38.34 47.42
N ALA A 53 -71.30 38.04 46.94
CA ALA A 53 -72.32 37.36 47.73
C ALA A 53 -71.84 35.98 48.18
N HIS A 54 -71.27 35.18 47.27
CA HIS A 54 -70.66 33.88 47.61
C HIS A 54 -69.55 34.04 48.65
N TRP A 55 -68.66 35.02 48.47
CA TRP A 55 -67.57 35.25 49.41
C TRP A 55 -68.09 35.59 50.81
N PHE A 56 -69.12 36.43 50.94
CA PHE A 56 -69.74 36.72 52.24
C PHE A 56 -70.46 35.51 52.84
N GLU A 57 -71.10 34.67 52.03
CA GLU A 57 -71.82 33.48 52.49
C GLU A 57 -70.88 32.37 52.96
N VAL A 58 -69.77 32.14 52.24
CA VAL A 58 -68.87 30.99 52.45
C VAL A 58 -67.63 31.38 53.27
N HIS A 59 -67.13 32.60 53.10
CA HIS A 59 -65.87 33.08 53.68
C HIS A 59 -66.05 34.26 54.64
N GLY A 60 -67.28 34.73 54.90
CA GLY A 60 -67.55 35.89 55.77
C GLY A 60 -67.14 35.73 57.24
N GLU A 61 -66.85 34.51 57.71
CA GLU A 61 -66.27 34.24 59.03
C GLU A 61 -64.73 34.28 59.03
N SER A 62 -64.10 34.24 57.85
CA SER A 62 -62.67 34.49 57.67
C SER A 62 -62.42 36.00 57.70
N THR A 63 -61.22 36.42 58.12
CA THR A 63 -60.87 37.83 58.40
C THR A 63 -61.45 38.81 57.35
N LEU A 64 -62.37 39.69 57.79
CA LEU A 64 -62.92 40.75 56.96
C LEU A 64 -61.76 41.55 56.33
N PRO A 65 -61.76 41.77 55.01
CA PRO A 65 -60.74 42.61 54.39
C PRO A 65 -60.78 44.02 54.98
N GLU A 66 -59.61 44.63 55.12
CA GLU A 66 -59.44 45.94 55.75
C GLU A 66 -60.39 46.97 55.10
N THR A 67 -61.07 47.78 55.91
CA THR A 67 -62.04 48.77 55.41
C THR A 67 -61.38 49.71 54.40
N GLY A 68 -61.80 49.62 53.12
CA GLY A 68 -61.27 50.43 52.02
C GLY A 68 -60.66 49.63 50.86
N VAL A 69 -60.60 48.30 50.92
CA VAL A 69 -60.24 47.50 49.75
C VAL A 69 -61.41 47.45 48.75
N GLY A 70 -61.14 47.75 47.48
CA GLY A 70 -62.11 47.63 46.40
C GLY A 70 -62.50 46.18 46.11
N ALA A 71 -63.39 45.97 45.14
CA ALA A 71 -63.95 44.66 44.81
C ALA A 71 -62.90 43.58 44.43
N GLU A 72 -61.67 43.98 44.10
CA GLU A 72 -60.49 43.13 43.93
C GLU A 72 -60.12 42.29 45.17
N ALA A 73 -60.67 42.59 46.35
CA ALA A 73 -60.49 41.80 47.57
C ALA A 73 -61.23 40.45 47.54
N TYR A 74 -62.36 40.40 46.82
CA TYR A 74 -63.33 39.31 46.89
C TYR A 74 -63.36 38.47 45.61
N ALA A 75 -62.97 39.07 44.49
CA ALA A 75 -63.04 38.44 43.18
C ALA A 75 -61.82 38.80 42.31
N HIS A 76 -61.39 37.85 41.49
CA HIS A 76 -60.49 38.09 40.37
C HIS A 76 -61.25 37.87 39.06
N SER A 77 -61.13 38.81 38.13
CA SER A 77 -61.74 38.66 36.81
C SER A 77 -60.86 37.77 35.94
N TYR A 78 -61.47 36.84 35.21
CA TYR A 78 -60.80 36.04 34.23
C TYR A 78 -61.59 35.99 32.92
N ARG A 79 -60.85 35.97 31.82
CA ARG A 79 -61.36 35.84 30.46
C ARG A 79 -60.69 34.65 29.83
N SER A 80 -61.50 33.75 29.28
CA SER A 80 -61.00 32.57 28.58
C SER A 80 -61.51 32.55 27.16
N CYS A 81 -60.70 32.01 26.24
CA CYS A 81 -61.15 31.72 24.89
C CYS A 81 -60.61 30.37 24.42
N TYR A 82 -61.45 29.67 23.67
CA TYR A 82 -61.12 28.40 23.06
C TYR A 82 -61.39 28.50 21.57
N ILE A 83 -60.32 28.54 20.76
CA ILE A 83 -60.46 28.72 19.32
C ILE A 83 -59.58 27.75 18.55
N ASN A 84 -60.05 27.36 17.37
CA ASN A 84 -59.29 26.54 16.44
C ASN A 84 -58.76 27.44 15.32
N ILE A 85 -57.43 27.54 15.19
CA ILE A 85 -56.78 28.45 14.26
C ILE A 85 -56.05 27.64 13.17
N PRO A 86 -56.21 27.98 11.88
CA PRO A 86 -55.50 27.28 10.82
C PRO A 86 -53.99 27.54 10.88
N ILE A 87 -53.20 26.50 10.66
CA ILE A 87 -51.76 26.62 10.40
C ILE A 87 -51.57 26.77 8.89
N VAL A 88 -50.86 27.82 8.49
CA VAL A 88 -50.70 28.21 7.09
C VAL A 88 -49.21 28.18 6.74
N SER A 89 -48.86 27.55 5.63
CA SER A 89 -47.50 27.64 5.10
C SER A 89 -47.37 28.84 4.18
N THR A 90 -46.29 29.60 4.35
CA THR A 90 -45.87 30.63 3.41
C THR A 90 -44.68 30.10 2.63
N ASP A 91 -44.91 29.63 1.40
CA ASP A 91 -43.86 29.21 0.51
C ASP A 91 -43.01 30.44 0.13
N ALA A 92 -41.87 30.63 0.80
CA ALA A 92 -40.97 31.77 0.58
C ALA A 92 -40.11 31.64 -0.70
N LYS A 93 -40.45 30.73 -1.63
CA LYS A 93 -39.64 30.41 -2.83
C LYS A 93 -40.40 30.54 -4.16
N SER A 94 -41.33 31.49 -4.29
CA SER A 94 -42.02 31.70 -5.57
C SER A 94 -42.20 33.18 -5.89
N ASP A 95 -41.42 33.62 -6.88
CA ASP A 95 -41.30 34.99 -7.38
C ASP A 95 -42.40 35.33 -8.42
N GLN A 96 -43.60 34.73 -8.31
CA GLN A 96 -44.66 34.97 -9.29
C GLN A 96 -46.04 35.14 -8.65
N SER A 97 -46.72 36.16 -9.16
CA SER A 97 -48.03 36.68 -8.81
C SER A 97 -49.13 35.61 -8.73
N THR A 98 -49.33 35.04 -7.54
CA THR A 98 -50.62 34.65 -6.91
C THR A 98 -50.28 33.72 -5.74
N GLN A 99 -49.93 34.31 -4.61
CA GLN A 99 -49.60 33.60 -3.37
C GLN A 99 -50.84 32.83 -2.86
N ALA A 100 -50.88 31.52 -3.05
CA ALA A 100 -51.88 30.66 -2.44
C ALA A 100 -51.33 30.12 -1.11
N SER A 101 -51.60 30.84 -0.02
CA SER A 101 -51.42 30.36 1.34
C SER A 101 -52.04 28.97 1.52
N ARG A 102 -51.22 27.93 1.70
CA ARG A 102 -51.71 26.55 1.84
C ARG A 102 -51.93 26.22 3.32
N ARG A 103 -53.16 25.81 3.67
CA ARG A 103 -53.46 25.30 5.02
C ARG A 103 -52.77 23.94 5.20
N VAL A 104 -51.90 23.86 6.20
CA VAL A 104 -51.14 22.65 6.56
C VAL A 104 -51.86 21.86 7.66
N GLY A 105 -52.61 22.57 8.51
CA GLY A 105 -53.34 21.95 9.61
C GLY A 105 -54.15 22.96 10.40
N SER A 106 -54.44 22.63 11.65
CA SER A 106 -55.04 23.56 12.60
C SER A 106 -54.63 23.24 14.03
N ILE A 107 -54.58 24.27 14.86
CA ILE A 107 -54.22 24.18 16.26
C ILE A 107 -55.38 24.66 17.13
N HIS A 108 -55.68 23.89 18.17
CA HIS A 108 -56.58 24.32 19.22
C HIS A 108 -55.81 25.15 20.22
N VAL A 109 -56.24 26.39 20.41
CA VAL A 109 -55.64 27.33 21.37
C VAL A 109 -56.63 27.55 22.49
N SER A 110 -56.18 27.25 23.70
CA SER A 110 -56.85 27.55 24.97
C SER A 110 -56.03 28.63 25.65
N ALA A 111 -56.62 29.81 25.80
CA ALA A 111 -55.94 30.92 26.43
C ALA A 111 -56.80 31.51 27.54
N TYR A 112 -56.13 31.99 28.58
CA TYR A 112 -56.70 32.55 29.78
C TYR A 112 -56.00 33.87 30.07
N LEU A 113 -56.78 34.88 30.46
CA LEU A 113 -56.31 36.17 30.93
C LEU A 113 -56.96 36.40 32.29
N GLU A 114 -56.13 36.51 33.32
CA GLU A 114 -56.58 36.80 34.68
C GLU A 114 -56.10 38.20 35.05
N ASP A 115 -57.03 39.04 35.52
CA ASP A 115 -56.69 40.32 36.12
C ASP A 115 -56.52 40.13 37.63
N LEU A 116 -55.25 40.08 38.05
CA LEU A 116 -54.86 39.96 39.45
C LEU A 116 -54.87 41.31 40.19
N GLY A 117 -55.39 42.36 39.55
CA GLY A 117 -55.49 43.69 40.14
C GLY A 117 -54.15 44.38 40.33
N VAL A 118 -54.10 45.36 41.23
CA VAL A 118 -52.87 46.13 41.50
C VAL A 118 -51.83 45.23 42.16
N LEU A 119 -50.66 45.07 41.53
CA LEU A 119 -49.53 44.28 42.06
C LEU A 119 -49.19 44.68 43.50
N THR A 120 -49.69 43.90 44.46
CA THR A 120 -49.33 44.08 45.87
C THR A 120 -47.87 43.65 46.08
N LYS A 121 -47.21 44.23 47.09
CA LYS A 121 -45.80 43.90 47.43
C LYS A 121 -45.55 42.39 47.61
N LYS A 122 -46.58 41.64 47.99
CA LYS A 122 -46.53 40.18 48.19
C LYS A 122 -46.34 39.41 46.88
N HIS A 123 -47.03 39.80 45.80
CA HIS A 123 -46.87 39.16 44.48
C HIS A 123 -45.52 39.45 43.83
N ALA A 124 -44.98 40.65 44.03
CA ALA A 124 -43.63 40.99 43.55
C ALA A 124 -42.56 40.08 44.16
N LEU A 125 -42.65 39.82 45.48
CA LEU A 125 -41.71 38.96 46.20
C LEU A 125 -41.80 37.48 45.78
N LEU A 126 -43.01 36.96 45.52
CA LEU A 126 -43.20 35.60 45.01
C LEU A 126 -42.61 35.41 43.61
N LYS A 127 -42.75 36.42 42.75
CA LYS A 127 -42.18 36.38 41.40
C LYS A 127 -40.65 36.41 41.45
N GLU A 128 -40.10 37.25 42.33
CA GLU A 128 -38.66 37.36 42.57
C GLU A 128 -38.07 36.05 43.12
N SER A 129 -38.75 35.37 44.05
CA SER A 129 -38.31 34.07 44.57
C SER A 129 -38.33 32.98 43.50
N MET A 130 -39.33 32.98 42.62
CA MET A 130 -39.41 32.04 41.50
C MET A 130 -38.26 32.26 40.50
N TYR A 131 -37.95 33.51 40.13
CA TYR A 131 -36.83 33.82 39.24
C TYR A 131 -35.47 33.42 39.83
N LEU A 132 -35.30 33.58 41.15
CA LEU A 132 -34.10 33.14 41.85
C LEU A 132 -33.96 31.61 41.84
N ALA A 133 -35.05 30.87 42.06
CA ALA A 133 -35.04 29.41 42.00
C ALA A 133 -34.66 28.87 40.61
N ASP A 134 -35.16 29.51 39.54
CA ASP A 134 -34.81 29.14 38.17
C ASP A 134 -33.35 29.50 37.83
N ALA A 135 -32.87 30.64 38.31
CA ALA A 135 -31.46 31.01 38.17
C ALA A 135 -30.54 30.02 38.89
N GLU A 136 -30.91 29.57 40.09
CA GLU A 136 -30.15 28.59 40.85
C GLU A 136 -30.12 27.22 40.16
N LYS A 137 -31.25 26.76 39.59
CA LYS A 137 -31.29 25.53 38.79
C LYS A 137 -30.35 25.61 37.57
N ARG A 138 -30.36 26.73 36.85
CA ARG A 138 -29.45 26.94 35.71
C ARG A 138 -27.99 26.94 36.14
N ALA A 139 -27.67 27.59 37.27
CA ALA A 139 -26.31 27.60 37.82
C ALA A 139 -25.84 26.17 38.17
N LYS A 140 -26.68 25.39 38.85
CA LYS A 140 -26.38 23.98 39.18
C LYS A 140 -26.18 23.11 37.94
N GLN A 141 -26.98 23.32 36.88
CA GLN A 141 -26.80 22.61 35.62
C GLN A 141 -25.45 22.94 34.99
N VAL A 142 -25.10 24.23 34.89
CA VAL A 142 -23.82 24.67 34.32
C VAL A 142 -22.63 24.12 35.12
N GLU A 143 -22.73 24.09 36.45
CA GLU A 143 -21.71 23.51 37.32
C GLU A 143 -21.55 22.00 37.09
N SER A 144 -22.65 21.27 36.92
CA SER A 144 -22.65 19.85 36.57
C SER A 144 -21.98 19.60 35.21
N ASP A 145 -22.39 20.35 34.19
CA ASP A 145 -21.84 20.24 32.83
C ASP A 145 -20.33 20.55 32.83
N PHE A 146 -19.88 21.55 33.60
CA PHE A 146 -18.46 21.85 33.77
C PHE A 146 -17.68 20.75 34.49
N ALA A 147 -18.29 20.08 35.47
CA ALA A 147 -17.69 18.96 36.17
C ALA A 147 -17.53 17.75 35.25
N GLU A 148 -18.55 17.45 34.44
CA GLU A 148 -18.50 16.41 33.41
C GLU A 148 -17.44 16.71 32.35
N TYR A 149 -17.39 17.95 31.84
CA TYR A 149 -16.36 18.37 30.89
C TYR A 149 -14.94 18.21 31.47
N ARG A 150 -14.72 18.59 32.74
CA ARG A 150 -13.43 18.35 33.42
C ARG A 150 -13.12 16.86 33.57
N GLN A 151 -14.10 16.02 33.89
CA GLN A 151 -13.88 14.57 33.94
C GLN A 151 -13.56 14.00 32.56
N GLN A 152 -14.24 14.46 31.51
CA GLN A 152 -13.98 14.06 30.13
C GLN A 152 -12.58 14.50 29.65
N GLN A 153 -12.15 15.72 29.98
CA GLN A 153 -10.76 16.14 29.72
C GLN A 153 -9.73 15.27 30.44
N ARG A 154 -10.05 14.74 31.64
CA ARG A 154 -9.17 13.78 32.33
C ARG A 154 -9.18 12.39 31.69
N LYS A 155 -10.19 12.04 30.89
CA LYS A 155 -10.31 10.72 30.22
C LYS A 155 -9.39 10.57 29.00
N VAL A 156 -8.80 11.65 28.49
CA VAL A 156 -7.66 11.59 27.57
C VAL A 156 -6.45 12.22 28.26
N PRO A 157 -5.70 11.44 29.06
CA PRO A 157 -4.55 11.98 29.75
C PRO A 157 -3.50 12.30 28.69
N GLU A 158 -3.13 13.56 28.59
CA GLU A 158 -1.92 14.00 27.90
C GLU A 158 -0.71 13.12 28.28
N SER A 159 -0.69 12.56 29.50
CA SER A 159 0.29 11.60 29.95
C SER A 159 0.32 10.29 29.14
N LYS A 160 -0.83 9.74 28.71
CA LYS A 160 -0.86 8.53 27.87
C LYS A 160 -0.29 8.80 26.48
N LEU A 161 -0.64 9.95 25.90
CA LEU A 161 -0.06 10.38 24.62
C LEU A 161 1.44 10.63 24.75
N ARG A 162 1.90 11.25 25.84
CA ARG A 162 3.32 11.45 26.13
C ARG A 162 4.07 10.13 26.32
N GLU A 163 3.45 9.15 26.99
CA GLU A 163 3.99 7.80 27.17
C GLU A 163 4.11 7.06 25.83
N GLU A 164 3.06 7.10 25.00
CA GLU A 164 3.07 6.52 23.66
C GLU A 164 4.13 7.17 22.76
N ILE A 165 4.26 8.50 22.79
CA ILE A 165 5.31 9.22 22.07
C ILE A 165 6.70 8.80 22.55
N ALA A 166 6.90 8.63 23.87
CA ALA A 166 8.17 8.17 24.40
C ALA A 166 8.48 6.72 23.97
N ALA A 167 7.50 5.83 24.00
CA ALA A 167 7.63 4.45 23.57
C ALA A 167 7.94 4.34 22.06
N LEU A 168 7.25 5.11 21.23
CA LEU A 168 7.49 5.17 19.79
C LEU A 168 8.88 5.74 19.48
N LYS A 169 9.31 6.80 20.17
CA LYS A 169 10.67 7.34 20.02
C LYS A 169 11.74 6.32 20.39
N GLY A 170 11.52 5.54 21.45
CA GLY A 170 12.42 4.45 21.83
C GLY A 170 12.49 3.35 20.76
N SER A 171 11.34 2.98 20.20
CA SER A 171 11.24 1.96 19.15
C SER A 171 11.91 2.41 17.85
N VAL A 172 11.76 3.68 17.46
CA VAL A 172 12.45 4.27 16.30
C VAL A 172 13.96 4.25 16.48
N ALA A 173 14.46 4.69 17.64
CA ALA A 173 15.90 4.70 17.91
C ALA A 173 16.52 3.28 17.86
N GLU A 174 15.81 2.28 18.38
CA GLU A 174 16.28 0.89 18.32
C GLU A 174 16.24 0.33 16.89
N LEU A 175 15.19 0.61 16.10
CA LEU A 175 15.11 0.21 14.70
C LEU A 175 16.19 0.88 13.84
N GLU A 176 16.48 2.16 14.06
CA GLU A 176 17.56 2.87 13.37
C GLU A 176 18.93 2.25 13.69
N LYS A 177 19.17 1.90 14.95
CA LYS A 177 20.39 1.19 15.37
C LYS A 177 20.51 -0.17 14.70
N GLN A 178 19.43 -0.96 14.67
CA GLN A 178 19.41 -2.27 14.01
C GLN A 178 19.67 -2.14 12.51
N LYS A 179 19.05 -1.15 11.86
CA LYS A 179 19.29 -0.83 10.45
C LYS A 179 20.77 -0.54 10.18
N MET A 180 21.41 0.33 10.97
CA MET A 180 22.83 0.65 10.78
C MET A 180 23.74 -0.58 10.96
N VAL A 181 23.44 -1.46 11.91
CA VAL A 181 24.18 -2.73 12.09
C VAL A 181 24.01 -3.63 10.88
N GLN A 182 22.78 -3.74 10.36
CA GLN A 182 22.47 -4.58 9.21
C GLN A 182 23.11 -4.04 7.91
N GLU A 183 23.06 -2.72 7.68
CA GLU A 183 23.72 -2.07 6.54
C GLU A 183 25.22 -2.35 6.55
N ARG A 184 25.87 -2.20 7.70
CA ARG A 184 27.31 -2.52 7.84
C ARG A 184 27.61 -4.00 7.60
N ALA A 185 26.73 -4.91 8.03
CA ALA A 185 26.89 -6.33 7.78
C ALA A 185 26.74 -6.65 6.28
N CYS A 186 25.80 -6.00 5.58
CA CYS A 186 25.63 -6.10 4.14
C CYS A 186 26.86 -5.59 3.38
N GLU A 187 27.40 -4.42 3.73
CA GLU A 187 28.63 -3.88 3.13
C GLU A 187 29.82 -4.86 3.27
N ILE A 188 29.99 -5.46 4.45
CA ILE A 188 31.03 -6.47 4.67
C ILE A 188 30.78 -7.72 3.81
N ALA A 189 29.53 -8.16 3.70
CA ALA A 189 29.18 -9.32 2.87
C ALA A 189 29.44 -9.05 1.37
N GLU A 190 29.08 -7.87 0.87
CA GLU A 190 29.32 -7.46 -0.51
C GLU A 190 30.81 -7.43 -0.85
N THR A 191 31.62 -6.78 -0.02
CA THR A 191 33.08 -6.75 -0.23
C THR A 191 33.71 -8.15 -0.18
N ASN A 192 33.17 -9.07 0.63
CA ASN A 192 33.63 -10.46 0.66
C ASN A 192 33.23 -11.23 -0.60
N VAL A 193 32.00 -11.02 -1.10
CA VAL A 193 31.55 -11.61 -2.37
C VAL A 193 32.40 -11.12 -3.53
N GLU A 194 32.74 -9.83 -3.57
CA GLU A 194 33.64 -9.28 -4.61
C GLU A 194 35.03 -9.92 -4.55
N LYS A 195 35.62 -10.07 -3.35
CA LYS A 195 36.90 -10.77 -3.17
C LYS A 195 36.82 -12.22 -3.65
N MET A 196 35.75 -12.94 -3.31
CA MET A 196 35.55 -14.33 -3.75
C MET A 196 35.37 -14.43 -5.27
N LYS A 197 34.62 -13.51 -5.89
CA LYS A 197 34.49 -13.45 -7.35
C LYS A 197 35.84 -13.26 -8.03
N PHE A 198 36.64 -12.32 -7.53
CA PHE A 198 37.99 -12.08 -8.06
C PHE A 198 38.89 -13.32 -7.92
N GLN A 199 38.87 -14.00 -6.77
CA GLN A 199 39.61 -15.25 -6.56
C GLN A 199 39.13 -16.37 -7.50
N LEU A 200 37.82 -16.50 -7.71
CA LEU A 200 37.26 -17.48 -8.65
C LEU A 200 37.68 -17.19 -10.10
N GLU A 201 37.69 -15.93 -10.51
CA GLU A 201 38.15 -15.53 -11.85
C GLU A 201 39.64 -15.83 -12.06
N GLN A 202 40.47 -15.58 -11.05
CA GLN A 202 41.90 -15.94 -11.10
C GLN A 202 42.09 -17.45 -11.23
N MET A 203 41.44 -18.25 -10.38
CA MET A 203 41.53 -19.71 -10.45
C MET A 203 41.01 -20.25 -11.78
N ALA A 204 39.91 -19.70 -12.30
CA ALA A 204 39.36 -20.10 -13.60
C ALA A 204 40.35 -19.82 -14.74
N LYS A 205 41.08 -18.70 -14.68
CA LYS A 205 42.14 -18.37 -15.64
C LYS A 205 43.31 -19.35 -15.54
N GLU A 206 43.79 -19.65 -14.33
CA GLU A 206 44.88 -20.60 -14.10
C GLU A 206 44.53 -22.00 -14.62
N VAL A 207 43.31 -22.48 -14.34
CA VAL A 207 42.82 -23.76 -14.86
C VAL A 207 42.78 -23.77 -16.38
N LYS A 208 42.33 -22.67 -17.00
CA LYS A 208 42.31 -22.54 -18.47
C LYS A 208 43.72 -22.56 -19.07
N ASP A 209 44.67 -21.89 -18.43
CA ASP A 209 46.05 -21.84 -18.89
C ASP A 209 46.77 -23.19 -18.70
N GLU A 210 46.56 -23.88 -17.58
CA GLU A 210 47.08 -25.24 -17.39
C GLU A 210 46.45 -26.25 -18.35
N LYS A 211 45.15 -26.13 -18.64
CA LYS A 211 44.48 -26.94 -19.66
C LYS A 211 45.15 -26.76 -21.03
N LYS A 212 45.39 -25.51 -21.45
CA LYS A 212 46.08 -25.23 -22.72
C LYS A 212 47.51 -25.78 -22.75
N LYS A 213 48.27 -25.63 -21.65
CA LYS A 213 49.63 -26.21 -21.55
C LYS A 213 49.59 -27.74 -21.61
N HIS A 214 48.59 -28.36 -20.97
CA HIS A 214 48.42 -29.81 -21.04
C HIS A 214 48.04 -30.27 -22.44
N GLU A 215 47.10 -29.61 -23.10
CA GLU A 215 46.73 -29.88 -24.50
C GLU A 215 47.95 -29.75 -25.44
N ALA A 216 48.75 -28.70 -25.29
CA ALA A 216 49.98 -28.52 -26.05
C ALA A 216 50.99 -29.66 -25.81
N ARG A 217 51.18 -30.08 -24.55
CA ARG A 217 52.04 -31.23 -24.21
C ARG A 217 51.55 -32.52 -24.87
N VAL A 218 50.25 -32.78 -24.86
CA VAL A 218 49.66 -33.96 -25.51
C VAL A 218 49.87 -33.93 -27.02
N VAL A 219 49.69 -32.77 -27.67
CA VAL A 219 49.96 -32.60 -29.11
C VAL A 219 51.43 -32.85 -29.44
N ASP A 220 52.36 -32.29 -28.65
CA ASP A 220 53.79 -32.52 -28.84
C ASP A 220 54.18 -33.99 -28.66
N GLU A 221 53.59 -34.69 -27.69
CA GLU A 221 53.81 -36.13 -27.49
C GLU A 221 53.25 -36.96 -28.64
N LEU A 222 52.08 -36.61 -29.17
CA LEU A 222 51.49 -37.26 -30.33
C LEU A 222 52.35 -37.07 -31.58
N GLU A 223 52.90 -35.86 -31.81
CA GLU A 223 53.78 -35.62 -32.95
C GLU A 223 55.10 -36.37 -32.81
N LYS A 224 55.67 -36.44 -31.60
CA LYS A 224 56.85 -37.30 -31.33
C LYS A 224 56.57 -38.77 -31.63
N LEU A 225 55.39 -39.28 -31.25
CA LEU A 225 54.99 -40.65 -31.56
C LEU A 225 54.80 -40.86 -33.07
N ARG A 226 54.18 -39.90 -33.76
CA ARG A 226 54.00 -39.92 -35.21
C ARG A 226 55.33 -39.97 -35.94
N VAL A 227 56.28 -39.10 -35.59
CA VAL A 227 57.63 -39.10 -36.19
C VAL A 227 58.35 -40.43 -35.93
N LYS A 228 58.27 -40.99 -34.70
CA LYS A 228 58.84 -42.31 -34.39
C LYS A 228 58.22 -43.43 -35.20
N TYR A 229 56.91 -43.36 -35.49
CA TYR A 229 56.21 -44.33 -36.32
C TYR A 229 56.70 -44.25 -37.77
N ILE A 230 56.73 -43.06 -38.36
CA ILE A 230 57.21 -42.84 -39.74
C ILE A 230 58.65 -43.33 -39.89
N ALA A 231 59.55 -42.93 -38.99
CA ALA A 231 60.95 -43.37 -39.05
C ALA A 231 61.11 -44.90 -38.94
N ARG A 232 60.23 -45.56 -38.16
CA ARG A 232 60.21 -47.02 -38.06
C ARG A 232 59.69 -47.67 -39.35
N GLU A 233 58.61 -47.14 -39.91
CA GLU A 233 58.02 -47.60 -41.16
C GLU A 233 59.00 -47.44 -42.33
N GLU A 234 59.61 -46.27 -42.49
CA GLU A 234 60.64 -46.01 -43.51
C GLU A 234 61.81 -46.99 -43.38
N LYS A 235 62.26 -47.29 -42.16
CA LYS A 235 63.31 -48.29 -41.95
C LYS A 235 62.89 -49.67 -42.45
N TYR A 236 61.67 -50.12 -42.15
CA TYR A 236 61.17 -51.40 -42.63
C TYR A 236 61.08 -51.46 -44.17
N VAL A 237 60.64 -50.37 -44.80
CA VAL A 237 60.61 -50.26 -46.27
C VAL A 237 62.02 -50.34 -46.85
N LEU A 238 62.96 -49.57 -46.32
CA LEU A 238 64.36 -49.57 -46.78
C LEU A 238 65.05 -50.91 -46.55
N ASP A 239 64.79 -51.60 -45.43
CA ASP A 239 65.33 -52.94 -45.19
C ASP A 239 64.76 -53.95 -46.21
N GLY A 240 63.47 -53.85 -46.55
CA GLY A 240 62.84 -54.63 -47.63
C GLY A 240 63.48 -54.38 -49.00
N ASP A 241 63.61 -53.11 -49.41
CA ASP A 241 64.26 -52.72 -50.67
C ASP A 241 65.71 -53.24 -50.74
N ARG A 242 66.45 -53.21 -49.63
CA ARG A 242 67.83 -53.72 -49.56
C ARG A 242 67.89 -55.24 -49.73
N ASP A 243 66.90 -55.97 -49.23
CA ASP A 243 66.82 -57.42 -49.40
C ASP A 243 66.45 -57.78 -50.84
N GLU A 244 65.54 -57.03 -51.47
CA GLU A 244 65.24 -57.14 -52.90
C GLU A 244 66.47 -56.84 -53.76
N LEU A 245 67.20 -55.76 -53.47
CA LEU A 245 68.44 -55.43 -54.18
C LEU A 245 69.51 -56.50 -54.01
N ARG A 246 69.63 -57.12 -52.82
CA ARG A 246 70.53 -58.26 -52.59
C ARG A 246 70.11 -59.48 -53.40
N ALA A 247 68.82 -59.76 -53.49
CA ALA A 247 68.28 -60.85 -54.31
C ALA A 247 68.55 -60.62 -55.80
N ILE A 248 68.29 -59.42 -56.32
CA ILE A 248 68.58 -59.04 -57.72
C ILE A 248 70.08 -59.14 -58.01
N LYS A 249 70.94 -58.63 -57.11
CA LYS A 249 72.38 -58.73 -57.26
C LYS A 249 72.83 -60.20 -57.36
N LYS A 250 72.31 -61.07 -56.50
CA LYS A 250 72.60 -62.50 -56.54
C LYS A 250 72.16 -63.12 -57.87
N GLN A 251 70.96 -62.82 -58.35
CA GLN A 251 70.47 -63.29 -59.65
C GLN A 251 71.38 -62.82 -60.80
N LEU A 252 71.86 -61.57 -60.77
CA LEU A 252 72.81 -61.05 -61.76
C LEU A 252 74.18 -61.72 -61.68
N ASP A 253 74.69 -61.96 -60.48
CA ASP A 253 75.97 -62.64 -60.27
C ASP A 253 75.90 -64.11 -60.73
N ASP A 254 74.77 -64.81 -60.49
CA ASP A 254 74.52 -66.15 -61.01
C ASP A 254 74.50 -66.17 -62.55
N LEU A 255 73.82 -65.20 -63.18
CA LEU A 255 73.82 -65.03 -64.65
C LEU A 255 75.22 -64.73 -65.21
N LYS A 256 76.02 -63.91 -64.51
CA LYS A 256 77.42 -63.64 -64.89
C LYS A 256 78.32 -64.86 -64.71
N GLY A 257 78.13 -65.64 -63.64
CA GLY A 257 78.87 -66.88 -63.40
C GLY A 257 78.60 -67.94 -64.48
N ILE A 258 77.37 -67.98 -65.01
CA ILE A 258 77.01 -68.82 -66.16
C ILE A 258 77.72 -68.33 -67.43
N ASN A 259 77.78 -67.01 -67.68
CA ASN A 259 78.52 -66.45 -68.81
C ASN A 259 80.04 -66.65 -68.71
N PHE A 260 80.63 -66.65 -67.51
CA PHE A 260 82.07 -66.86 -67.32
C PHE A 260 82.48 -68.33 -67.47
N ARG A 261 81.61 -69.29 -67.15
CA ARG A 261 81.86 -70.73 -67.41
C ARG A 261 81.76 -71.12 -68.89
N GLY A 262 81.15 -70.30 -69.73
CA GLY A 262 81.11 -70.50 -71.19
C GLY A 262 82.34 -69.99 -71.95
N ALA A 263 83.19 -69.15 -71.32
CA ALA A 263 84.28 -68.43 -72.01
C ALA A 263 85.70 -68.93 -71.69
N SER A 264 85.87 -69.87 -70.75
CA SER A 264 87.19 -70.40 -70.34
C SER A 264 87.80 -71.45 -71.29
N GLY A 265 87.31 -71.59 -72.53
CA GLY A 265 87.79 -72.58 -73.51
C GLY A 265 88.37 -72.01 -74.81
N ALA A 266 88.61 -70.70 -74.91
CA ALA A 266 88.90 -70.03 -76.19
C ALA A 266 90.30 -69.39 -76.32
N TYR A 267 91.25 -69.68 -75.41
CA TYR A 267 92.59 -69.07 -75.43
C TYR A 267 93.74 -69.94 -75.96
N ASP A 268 93.47 -71.13 -76.52
CA ASP A 268 94.53 -71.99 -77.10
C ASP A 268 94.73 -71.80 -78.62
N THR A 269 93.92 -70.99 -79.30
CA THR A 269 94.02 -70.79 -80.76
C THR A 269 95.19 -69.91 -81.18
N GLU A 270 95.66 -68.99 -80.33
CA GLU A 270 96.83 -68.16 -80.65
C GLU A 270 98.14 -68.95 -80.57
N SER A 271 98.23 -69.94 -79.68
CA SER A 271 99.44 -70.76 -79.52
C SER A 271 99.66 -71.74 -80.68
N TYR A 272 98.59 -72.18 -81.35
CA TYR A 272 98.67 -73.06 -82.52
C TYR A 272 99.13 -72.32 -83.78
N LEU A 273 98.65 -71.08 -83.98
CA LEU A 273 99.04 -70.25 -85.12
C LEU A 273 100.51 -69.85 -85.06
N VAL A 274 101.04 -69.58 -83.86
CA VAL A 274 102.46 -69.25 -83.67
C VAL A 274 103.36 -70.47 -83.94
N GLN A 275 102.97 -71.67 -83.49
CA GLN A 275 103.73 -72.90 -83.80
C GLN A 275 103.73 -73.25 -85.29
N GLU A 276 102.60 -73.07 -85.99
CA GLU A 276 102.55 -73.38 -87.42
C GLU A 276 103.32 -72.35 -88.27
N LEU A 277 103.38 -71.09 -87.84
CA LEU A 277 104.23 -70.06 -88.45
C LEU A 277 105.72 -70.41 -88.31
N ASP A 278 106.18 -70.82 -87.11
CA ASP A 278 107.57 -71.24 -86.91
C ASP A 278 107.92 -72.49 -87.72
N ARG A 279 106.99 -73.44 -87.87
CA ARG A 279 107.14 -74.61 -88.73
C ARG A 279 107.30 -74.23 -90.20
N LEU A 280 106.45 -73.32 -90.71
CA LEU A 280 106.51 -72.85 -92.09
C LEU A 280 107.78 -72.05 -92.37
N ILE A 281 108.26 -71.24 -91.41
CA ILE A 281 109.54 -70.52 -91.52
C ILE A 281 110.71 -71.51 -91.60
N SER A 282 110.69 -72.57 -90.80
CA SER A 282 111.75 -73.60 -90.80
C SER A 282 111.80 -74.38 -92.11
N ILE A 283 110.65 -74.77 -92.67
CA ILE A 283 110.56 -75.43 -93.99
C ILE A 283 111.06 -74.50 -95.10
N THR A 284 110.73 -73.20 -95.04
CA THR A 284 111.16 -72.22 -96.05
C THR A 284 112.67 -71.99 -96.00
N ARG A 285 113.29 -71.95 -94.81
CA ARG A 285 114.76 -71.88 -94.68
C ARG A 285 115.45 -73.12 -95.24
N ALA A 286 114.94 -74.32 -94.96
CA ALA A 286 115.51 -75.56 -95.49
C ALA A 286 115.43 -75.64 -97.03
N ASN A 287 114.36 -75.09 -97.64
CA ASN A 287 114.22 -75.03 -99.09
C ASN A 287 115.13 -73.98 -99.77
N ILE A 288 115.45 -72.87 -99.09
CA ILE A 288 116.38 -71.85 -99.61
C ILE A 288 117.83 -72.37 -99.61
N GLU A 289 118.22 -73.15 -98.59
CA GLU A 289 119.55 -73.77 -98.51
C GLU A 289 119.74 -74.89 -99.54
N HIS A 290 118.66 -75.57 -99.96
CA HIS A 290 118.70 -76.57 -101.04
C HIS A 290 118.66 -76.00 -102.47
N GLN A 291 118.31 -74.72 -102.67
CA GLN A 291 118.30 -74.06 -103.99
C GLN A 291 119.57 -73.23 -104.29
N SER A 292 120.54 -73.23 -103.38
CA SER A 292 121.81 -72.48 -103.51
C SER A 292 123.07 -73.36 -103.56
N SER A 293 122.93 -74.65 -103.95
CA SER A 293 124.04 -75.54 -104.34
C SER A 293 123.98 -75.88 -105.84
#